data_AF-A0A945U0L0-F1
#
_entry.id   AF-A0A945U0L0-F1
#
_cell.length_a   1.000
_cell.length_b   1.000
_cell.length_c   1.000
_cell.angle_alpha   90.00
_cell.angle_beta   90.00
_cell.angle_gamma   90.00
#
_symmetry.space_group_name_H-M   'P 1'
#
loop_
_entity.id
_entity.type
_entity.pdbx_description
1 polymer ?
#
loop_
_entity_poly.entity_id
_entity_poly.type
_entity_poly.pdbx_seq_one_letter_code
_entity_poly.pdbx_strand_id
1 'polypeptide(L)' 'AKIVGSLSKAVPIGRMAQPDEIAYGVTVFTADDANYITGQTLSVSAGLTMA' A
#
# COMPACT_ATOMS: atom_id res chain seq x y z
N ALA A 1 -10.83 2.92 19.24
CA ALA A 1 -9.73 1.99 19.56
C ALA A 1 -9.91 0.58 18.97
N LYS A 2 -11.08 -0.08 19.15
CA LYS A 2 -11.29 -1.49 18.72
C LYS A 2 -11.12 -1.72 17.21
N ILE A 3 -11.52 -0.75 16.37
CA ILE A 3 -11.50 -0.86 14.89
C ILE A 3 -10.07 -0.89 14.32
N VAL A 4 -9.18 -0.03 14.83
CA VAL A 4 -7.77 0.02 14.37
C VAL A 4 -7.02 -1.25 14.77
N GLY A 5 -7.28 -1.76 15.97
CA GLY A 5 -6.69 -3.02 16.45
C GLY A 5 -7.18 -4.23 15.66
N SER A 6 -8.45 -4.28 15.25
CA SER A 6 -8.96 -5.35 14.38
C SER A 6 -8.39 -5.29 12.96
N LEU A 7 -8.19 -4.08 12.41
CA LEU A 7 -7.59 -3.91 11.08
C LEU A 7 -6.13 -4.39 11.06
N SER A 8 -5.37 -4.13 12.12
CA SER A 8 -3.96 -4.55 12.22
C SER A 8 -3.79 -6.08 12.16
N LYS A 9 -4.78 -6.85 12.63
CA LYS A 9 -4.75 -8.33 12.57
C LYS A 9 -5.02 -8.89 11.17
N ALA A 10 -5.73 -8.14 10.33
CA ALA A 10 -6.04 -8.56 8.97
C ALA A 10 -4.87 -8.28 8.01
N VAL A 11 -3.99 -7.34 8.35
CA VAL A 11 -2.79 -7.02 7.56
C VAL A 11 -1.70 -8.07 7.83
N PRO A 12 -1.18 -8.78 6.82
CA PRO A 12 -0.12 -9.79 7.00
C PRO A 12 1.16 -9.29 7.67
N ILE A 13 1.56 -8.04 7.43
CA ILE A 13 2.68 -7.37 8.11
C ILE A 13 2.39 -7.08 9.60
N GLY A 14 1.14 -7.24 10.06
CA GLY A 14 0.77 -7.18 11.48
C GLY A 14 0.61 -5.78 12.06
N ARG A 15 0.62 -4.73 11.20
CA ARG A 15 0.40 -3.34 11.60
C ARG A 15 -0.25 -2.53 10.50
N MET A 16 -0.82 -1.38 10.87
CA MET A 16 -1.25 -0.37 9.92
C MET A 16 -0.05 0.26 9.21
N ALA A 17 -0.25 0.63 7.95
CA ALA A 17 0.70 1.44 7.20
C ALA A 17 0.75 2.87 7.76
N GLN A 18 1.93 3.48 7.69
CA GLN A 18 2.10 4.91 7.89
C GLN A 18 1.80 5.68 6.60
N PRO A 19 1.41 6.97 6.67
CA PRO A 19 1.07 7.76 5.49
C PRO A 19 2.19 7.82 4.43
N ASP A 20 3.45 7.89 4.87
CA ASP A 20 4.62 7.89 4.00
C ASP A 20 4.81 6.58 3.23
N GLU A 21 4.46 5.45 3.83
CA GLU A 21 4.52 4.14 3.16
C GLU A 21 3.49 4.03 2.03
N ILE A 22 2.32 4.67 2.20
CA ILE A 22 1.32 4.76 1.14
C ILE A 22 1.77 5.74 0.05
N ALA A 23 2.29 6.91 0.45
CA ALA A 23 2.76 7.94 -0.48
C ALA A 23 3.91 7.44 -1.35
N TYR A 24 4.81 6.60 -0.83
CA TYR A 24 5.89 6.00 -1.58
C TYR A 24 5.38 5.11 -2.75
N GLY A 25 4.23 4.45 -2.60
CA GLY A 25 3.63 3.71 -3.72
C GLY A 25 3.27 4.61 -4.92
N VAL A 26 2.92 5.87 -4.67
CA VAL A 26 2.60 6.85 -5.73
C VAL A 26 3.83 7.18 -6.56
N THR A 27 5.02 7.18 -5.95
CA THR A 27 6.26 7.57 -6.66
C THR A 27 6.60 6.61 -7.79
N VAL A 28 6.10 5.37 -7.76
CA VAL A 28 6.23 4.40 -8.86
C VAL A 28 5.63 4.96 -10.16
N PHE A 29 4.55 5.74 -10.08
CA PHE A 29 3.88 6.31 -11.24
C PHE A 29 4.35 7.73 -11.60
N THR A 30 5.03 8.42 -10.68
CA THR A 30 5.49 9.80 -10.89
C THR A 30 6.99 9.91 -11.11
N ALA A 31 7.73 8.80 -11.04
CA ALA A 31 9.16 8.78 -11.32
C ALA A 31 9.43 9.12 -12.79
N ASP A 32 10.57 9.76 -13.07
CA ASP A 32 10.97 10.14 -14.43
C ASP A 32 11.04 8.94 -15.38
N ASP A 33 11.37 7.76 -14.85
CA ASP A 33 11.46 6.51 -15.63
C ASP A 33 10.11 5.80 -15.84
N ALA A 34 9.02 6.32 -15.28
CA ALA A 34 7.69 5.71 -15.35
C ALA A 34 6.96 5.95 -16.68
N ASN A 35 7.60 6.58 -17.68
CA ASN A 35 6.97 7.06 -18.92
C ASN A 35 6.27 5.97 -19.77
N TYR A 36 6.58 4.70 -19.56
CA TYR A 36 5.94 3.57 -20.26
C TYR A 36 5.02 2.72 -19.35
N ILE A 37 4.83 3.14 -18.10
CA ILE A 37 3.97 2.46 -17.12
C ILE A 37 2.59 3.11 -17.15
N THR A 38 1.61 2.39 -17.72
CA THR A 38 0.22 2.85 -17.79
C THR A 38 -0.74 1.66 -17.69
N GLY A 39 -1.98 1.92 -17.27
CA GLY A 39 -3.03 0.90 -17.13
C GLY A 39 -2.87 -0.04 -15.92
N GLN A 40 -1.87 0.18 -15.07
CA GLN A 40 -1.53 -0.72 -13.98
C GLN A 40 -2.18 -0.34 -12.66
N THR A 41 -2.51 -1.35 -11.86
CA THR A 41 -2.94 -1.20 -10.47
C THR A 41 -1.81 -1.66 -9.55
N LEU A 42 -1.33 -0.78 -8.68
CA LEU A 42 -0.35 -1.11 -7.64
C LEU A 42 -1.07 -1.31 -6.30
N SER A 43 -1.01 -2.52 -5.75
CA SER A 43 -1.53 -2.79 -4.41
C SER A 43 -0.50 -2.40 -3.34
N VAL A 44 -0.81 -1.35 -2.57
CA VAL A 44 -0.01 -0.90 -1.42
C VAL A 44 -0.75 -1.27 -0.13
N SER A 45 -0.90 -2.57 0.09
CA SER A 45 -1.81 -3.11 1.12
C SER A 45 -1.12 -3.95 2.19
N ALA A 46 0.22 -4.03 2.15
CA ALA A 46 1.01 -4.89 3.03
C ALA A 46 0.52 -6.36 3.05
N GLY A 47 -0.03 -6.83 1.92
CA GLY A 47 -0.55 -8.17 1.71
C GLY A 47 -2.05 -8.36 1.99
N LEU A 48 -2.76 -7.33 2.46
CA LEU A 48 -4.18 -7.43 2.83
C LEU A 48 -5.07 -7.86 1.65
N THR A 49 -4.77 -7.45 0.43
CA THR A 49 -5.58 -7.78 -0.77
C THR A 49 -5.08 -9.02 -1.52
N MET A 50 -4.11 -9.75 -0.97
CA MET A 50 -3.46 -10.90 -1.62
C MET A 50 -3.73 -12.22 -0.90
N ALA A 51 -4.44 -12.16 0.22
CA ALA A 51 -4.90 -13.33 0.98
C ALA A 51 -6.19 -13.91 0.40
#